data_AF-A0A327VYW4-F1
#
_entry.id   AF-A0A327VYW4-F1
#
_cell.length_a   1.000
_cell.length_b   1.000
_cell.length_c   1.000
_cell.angle_alpha   90.00
_cell.angle_beta   90.00
_cell.angle_gamma   90.00
#
_symmetry.space_group_name_H-M   'P 1'
#
loop_
_entity.id
_entity.type
_entity.pdbx_description
1 polymer ?
#
loop_
_entity_poly.entity_id
_entity_poly.type
_entity_poly.pdbx_seq_one_letter_code
_entity_poly.pdbx_strand_id
1 'polypeptide(L)'
;MTLIASTRHNNYPFLIGDILFTSENGNAYLSLPTALGDIQPIIKELKFKPAGYWQKVYIIKPNLAIGMSGLAIEMSNLLKELRLKCNYYDDLTLEDVERILNDYDDTLFAESTLIACYIEKNKHGNRVMLLPYPNNDRCIQRTSNLFKTIISCGSGAIEFCNQAAVKANFTTMYPDSPLSAITANITFLARLLAAEMSTLQTIRNFWGAGFEMIYFDGKGFNKFENLAYVIFTAFYDKDIKRIKPALVLHYHYHNDILYYSSIKIGGYTMTENVNEILYTSIQQNFSYTLYHVLPLDFHPNDKIELDNKSFTTDKIAWCYSITSQDNSIFLPSAYTEGGGIKVEFNEGADLVISMRKDLADTIKNEATTALEEIRE
;
A
#
# COMPACT_ATOMS: atom_id res chain seq x y z
N MET A 1 -14.97 -1.11 -8.42
CA MET A 1 -14.83 -0.98 -6.95
C MET A 1 -13.37 -0.69 -6.60
N THR A 2 -13.10 -0.11 -5.43
CA THR A 2 -11.78 0.47 -5.08
C THR A 2 -11.75 0.96 -3.62
N LEU A 3 -10.54 1.21 -3.09
CA LEU A 3 -10.28 2.02 -1.90
C LEU A 3 -9.38 3.24 -2.23
N ILE A 4 -9.77 4.40 -1.71
CA ILE A 4 -8.84 5.48 -1.37
C ILE A 4 -8.97 5.85 0.10
N ALA A 5 -7.88 6.33 0.69
CA ALA A 5 -7.89 6.85 2.03
C ALA A 5 -6.90 7.99 2.22
N SER A 6 -7.23 8.91 3.11
CA SER A 6 -6.27 9.81 3.75
C SER A 6 -6.12 9.43 5.22
N THR A 7 -4.88 9.33 5.68
CA THR A 7 -4.56 9.14 7.09
C THR A 7 -3.73 10.32 7.58
N ARG A 8 -3.86 10.64 8.88
CA ARG A 8 -3.08 11.69 9.54
C ARG A 8 -2.46 11.17 10.82
N HIS A 9 -1.13 11.12 10.85
CA HIS A 9 -0.33 10.80 12.02
C HIS A 9 0.58 12.00 12.31
N ASN A 10 0.51 12.57 13.52
CA ASN A 10 1.29 13.74 13.93
C ASN A 10 1.30 14.91 12.94
N ASN A 11 0.13 15.20 12.35
CA ASN A 11 -0.08 16.25 11.35
C ASN A 11 0.56 16.02 9.98
N TYR A 12 1.18 14.87 9.74
CA TYR A 12 1.65 14.47 8.42
C TYR A 12 0.51 13.75 7.68
N PRO A 13 0.01 14.31 6.57
CA PRO A 13 -1.02 13.68 5.77
C PRO A 13 -0.41 12.68 4.79
N PHE A 14 -1.16 11.59 4.61
CA PHE A 14 -0.91 10.60 3.58
C PHE A 14 -2.16 10.46 2.73
N LEU A 15 -1.97 10.13 1.46
CA LEU A 15 -3.01 9.60 0.58
C LEU A 15 -2.60 8.20 0.16
N ILE A 16 -3.53 7.27 0.27
CA ILE A 16 -3.33 5.85 -0.01
C ILE A 16 -4.39 5.44 -1.03
N GLY A 17 -3.97 4.71 -2.05
CA GLY A 17 -4.85 4.05 -3.00
C GLY A 17 -4.52 2.56 -3.07
N ASP A 18 -5.54 1.71 -3.13
CA ASP A 18 -5.31 0.34 -3.61
C ASP A 18 -4.97 0.38 -5.11
N ILE A 19 -4.36 -0.66 -5.67
CA ILE A 19 -4.04 -0.69 -7.12
C ILE A 19 -5.10 -1.40 -7.95
N LEU A 20 -5.94 -2.25 -7.35
CA LEU A 20 -6.92 -3.06 -8.07
C LEU A 20 -8.09 -2.24 -8.61
N PHE A 21 -8.47 -2.50 -9.86
CA PHE A 21 -9.79 -2.15 -10.39
C PHE A 21 -10.60 -3.42 -10.59
N THR A 22 -11.90 -3.34 -10.33
CA THR A 22 -12.84 -4.46 -10.51
C THR A 22 -14.07 -4.06 -11.33
N SER A 23 -14.59 -5.00 -12.10
CA SER A 23 -15.72 -4.84 -13.02
C SER A 23 -16.54 -6.13 -13.09
N GLU A 24 -17.83 -6.04 -13.43
CA GLU A 24 -18.67 -7.23 -13.69
C GLU A 24 -18.12 -8.08 -14.84
N ASN A 25 -17.48 -7.42 -15.82
CA ASN A 25 -16.83 -8.02 -16.97
C ASN A 25 -15.31 -8.19 -16.78
N GLY A 26 -14.82 -8.19 -15.53
CA GLY A 26 -13.41 -8.39 -15.23
C GLY A 26 -12.90 -9.79 -15.63
N ASN A 27 -11.59 -9.94 -15.60
CA ASN A 27 -10.88 -11.17 -15.94
C ASN A 27 -10.58 -12.01 -14.68
N ALA A 28 -11.21 -13.19 -14.58
CA ALA A 28 -10.94 -14.13 -13.48
C ALA A 28 -9.53 -14.72 -13.48
N TYR A 29 -8.80 -14.57 -14.60
CA TYR A 29 -7.44 -15.07 -14.79
C TYR A 29 -6.37 -13.99 -14.58
N LEU A 30 -6.76 -12.77 -14.18
CA LEU A 30 -5.80 -11.73 -13.85
C LEU A 30 -4.99 -12.17 -12.61
N SER A 31 -3.68 -12.33 -12.78
CA SER A 31 -2.77 -12.75 -11.71
C SER A 31 -2.73 -11.69 -10.60
N LEU A 32 -3.10 -12.03 -9.36
CA LEU A 32 -3.02 -11.06 -8.26
C LEU A 32 -1.62 -11.06 -7.60
N PRO A 33 -1.05 -9.88 -7.27
CA PRO A 33 0.30 -9.80 -6.71
C PRO A 33 0.48 -10.54 -5.38
N THR A 34 -0.56 -10.57 -4.55
CA THR A 34 -0.53 -11.18 -3.20
C THR A 34 -0.92 -12.65 -3.16
N ALA A 35 -1.42 -13.22 -4.26
CA ALA A 35 -1.91 -14.60 -4.26
C ALA A 35 -0.79 -15.63 -4.38
N LEU A 36 -0.61 -16.51 -3.39
CA LEU A 36 0.44 -17.55 -3.40
C LEU A 36 0.12 -18.78 -4.26
N GLY A 37 -1.13 -18.95 -4.71
CA GLY A 37 -1.57 -20.13 -5.46
C GLY A 37 -2.70 -19.82 -6.45
N ASP A 38 -3.36 -20.87 -6.94
CA ASP A 38 -4.52 -20.71 -7.83
C ASP A 38 -5.75 -20.26 -7.04
N ILE A 39 -6.15 -19.01 -7.28
CA ILE A 39 -7.33 -18.39 -6.67
C ILE A 39 -8.48 -18.21 -7.66
N GLN A 40 -8.34 -18.72 -8.89
CA GLN A 40 -9.38 -18.60 -9.91
C GLN A 40 -10.74 -19.15 -9.49
N PRO A 41 -10.86 -20.28 -8.74
CA PRO A 41 -12.17 -20.75 -8.28
C PRO A 41 -12.90 -19.69 -7.45
N ILE A 42 -12.18 -19.01 -6.56
CA ILE A 42 -12.74 -17.95 -5.70
C ILE A 42 -13.14 -16.75 -6.56
N ILE A 43 -12.29 -16.29 -7.47
CA ILE A 43 -12.58 -15.11 -8.31
C ILE A 43 -13.78 -15.36 -9.24
N LYS A 44 -13.95 -16.57 -9.76
CA LYS A 44 -15.06 -16.90 -10.68
C LYS A 44 -16.43 -16.74 -10.01
N GLU A 45 -16.52 -16.96 -8.70
CA GLU A 45 -17.73 -16.82 -7.90
C GLU A 45 -18.05 -15.36 -7.53
N LEU A 46 -17.09 -14.44 -7.70
CA LEU A 46 -17.28 -13.03 -7.37
C LEU A 46 -18.18 -12.30 -8.39
N LYS A 47 -19.06 -11.43 -7.87
CA LYS A 47 -19.87 -10.53 -8.69
C LYS A 47 -18.99 -9.61 -9.54
N PHE A 48 -18.04 -8.93 -8.90
CA PHE A 48 -17.06 -8.09 -9.57
C PHE A 48 -15.71 -8.82 -9.61
N LYS A 49 -15.08 -8.86 -10.78
CA LYS A 49 -13.81 -9.56 -11.01
C LYS A 49 -12.70 -8.53 -11.25
N PRO A 50 -11.42 -8.88 -11.00
CA PRO A 50 -10.28 -8.04 -11.34
C PRO A 50 -10.31 -7.59 -12.80
N ALA A 51 -10.22 -6.29 -13.05
CA ALA A 51 -10.27 -5.71 -14.40
C ALA A 51 -8.92 -5.14 -14.86
N GLY A 52 -8.04 -4.80 -13.91
CA GLY A 52 -6.72 -4.26 -14.19
C GLY A 52 -6.12 -3.60 -12.96
N TYR A 53 -4.95 -2.97 -13.16
CA TYR A 53 -4.25 -2.21 -12.14
C TYR A 53 -4.08 -0.77 -12.61
N TRP A 54 -4.52 0.17 -11.78
CA TRP A 54 -4.41 1.59 -12.09
C TRP A 54 -4.11 2.39 -10.83
N GLN A 55 -3.40 3.49 -11.03
CA GLN A 55 -3.19 4.46 -9.97
C GLN A 55 -4.50 5.18 -9.65
N LYS A 56 -4.58 5.59 -8.40
CA LYS A 56 -5.71 6.25 -7.75
C LYS A 56 -5.27 7.47 -6.96
N VAL A 57 -3.98 7.60 -6.62
CA VAL A 57 -3.47 8.82 -5.98
C VAL A 57 -2.53 9.58 -6.91
N TYR A 58 -2.65 10.89 -6.94
CA TYR A 58 -1.97 11.75 -7.90
C TYR A 58 -1.43 13.01 -7.22
N ILE A 59 -0.22 13.41 -7.58
CA ILE A 59 0.31 14.73 -7.23
C ILE A 59 -0.08 15.68 -8.36
N ILE A 60 -0.87 16.71 -8.04
CA ILE A 60 -1.35 17.70 -9.02
C ILE A 60 -0.42 18.92 -9.02
N LYS A 61 -0.03 19.37 -7.82
CA LYS A 61 0.94 20.44 -7.57
C LYS A 61 1.74 20.09 -6.31
N PRO A 62 2.88 20.74 -6.03
CA PRO A 62 3.65 20.49 -4.82
C PRO A 62 2.84 20.58 -3.52
N ASN A 63 1.79 21.41 -3.48
CA ASN A 63 0.90 21.60 -2.35
C ASN A 63 -0.50 20.98 -2.53
N LEU A 64 -0.74 20.23 -3.60
CA LEU A 64 -2.02 19.54 -3.84
C LEU A 64 -1.79 18.12 -4.35
N ALA A 65 -2.28 17.14 -3.60
CA ALA A 65 -2.42 15.77 -4.05
C ALA A 65 -3.88 15.33 -3.93
N ILE A 66 -4.30 14.38 -4.77
CA ILE A 66 -5.67 13.85 -4.76
C ILE A 66 -5.64 12.33 -4.73
N GLY A 67 -6.62 11.72 -4.08
CA GLY A 67 -6.98 10.31 -4.26
C GLY A 67 -8.35 10.22 -4.92
N MET A 68 -8.58 9.31 -5.86
CA MET A 68 -9.87 9.12 -6.53
C MET A 68 -10.32 7.65 -6.49
N SER A 69 -11.62 7.45 -6.32
CA SER A 69 -12.27 6.14 -6.35
C SER A 69 -13.61 6.23 -7.09
N GLY A 70 -13.96 5.22 -7.88
CA GLY A 70 -15.20 5.22 -8.66
C GLY A 70 -15.04 4.64 -10.06
N LEU A 71 -15.73 5.26 -11.01
CA LEU A 71 -15.73 4.87 -12.42
C LEU A 71 -14.48 5.41 -13.13
N ALA A 72 -13.71 4.54 -13.79
CA ALA A 72 -12.43 4.89 -14.39
C ALA A 72 -12.49 6.07 -15.37
N ILE A 73 -13.55 6.14 -16.19
CA ILE A 73 -13.72 7.20 -17.17
C ILE A 73 -14.01 8.56 -16.51
N GLU A 74 -14.84 8.60 -15.46
CA GLU A 74 -15.12 9.83 -14.72
C GLU A 74 -13.86 10.36 -14.04
N MET A 75 -13.11 9.47 -13.36
CA MET A 75 -11.83 9.80 -12.73
C MET A 75 -10.78 10.29 -13.73
N SER A 76 -10.66 9.65 -14.90
CA SER A 76 -9.73 10.09 -15.95
C SER A 76 -10.08 11.48 -16.48
N ASN A 77 -11.37 11.75 -16.72
CA ASN A 77 -11.83 13.04 -17.21
C ASN A 77 -11.57 14.16 -16.20
N LEU A 78 -11.96 13.96 -14.93
CA LEU A 78 -11.71 14.94 -13.88
C LEU A 78 -10.20 15.16 -13.65
N LEU A 79 -9.38 14.11 -13.66
CA LEU A 79 -7.93 14.24 -13.49
C LEU A 79 -7.30 15.12 -14.57
N LYS A 80 -7.68 14.91 -15.85
CA LYS A 80 -7.21 15.72 -16.97
C LYS A 80 -7.61 17.19 -16.80
N GLU A 81 -8.85 17.42 -16.39
CA GLU A 81 -9.35 18.78 -16.16
C GLU A 81 -8.66 19.46 -14.98
N LEU A 82 -8.45 18.74 -13.86
CA LEU A 82 -7.71 19.23 -12.70
C LEU A 82 -6.28 19.59 -13.07
N ARG A 83 -5.56 18.72 -13.79
CA ARG A 83 -4.19 18.99 -14.25
C ARG A 83 -4.15 20.22 -15.16
N LEU A 84 -5.09 20.34 -16.10
CA LEU A 84 -5.19 21.49 -17.00
C LEU A 84 -5.49 22.79 -16.24
N LYS A 85 -6.53 22.81 -15.39
CA LYS A 85 -6.96 23.99 -14.63
C LYS A 85 -5.90 24.43 -13.62
N CYS A 86 -5.31 23.50 -12.87
CA CYS A 86 -4.25 23.82 -11.91
C CYS A 86 -2.98 24.33 -12.57
N ASN A 87 -2.68 23.96 -13.82
CA ASN A 87 -1.50 24.46 -14.54
C ASN A 87 -1.55 25.96 -14.86
N TYR A 88 -2.73 26.59 -14.85
CA TYR A 88 -2.83 28.05 -15.02
C TYR A 88 -2.39 28.85 -13.80
N TYR A 89 -2.23 28.21 -12.63
CA TYR A 89 -1.84 28.85 -11.39
C TYR A 89 -0.38 28.52 -11.07
N ASP A 90 0.43 29.58 -10.91
CA ASP A 90 1.79 29.47 -10.37
C ASP A 90 1.73 29.13 -8.87
N ASP A 91 0.95 29.92 -8.13
CA ASP A 91 0.64 29.72 -6.71
C ASP A 91 -0.82 29.31 -6.55
N LEU A 92 -1.08 28.01 -6.41
CA LEU A 92 -2.42 27.46 -6.23
C LEU A 92 -2.91 27.69 -4.80
N THR A 93 -4.01 28.45 -4.64
CA THR A 93 -4.64 28.71 -3.34
C THR A 93 -5.75 27.70 -3.02
N LEU A 94 -6.25 27.69 -1.77
CA LEU A 94 -7.39 26.85 -1.38
C LEU A 94 -8.67 27.25 -2.16
N GLU A 95 -8.91 28.55 -2.30
CA GLU A 95 -10.06 29.10 -3.01
C GLU A 95 -10.04 28.70 -4.50
N ASP A 96 -8.85 28.60 -5.10
CA ASP A 96 -8.69 28.09 -6.46
C ASP A 96 -9.08 26.61 -6.55
N VAL A 97 -8.63 25.78 -5.59
CA VAL A 97 -8.99 24.35 -5.55
C VAL A 97 -10.49 24.15 -5.40
N GLU A 98 -11.10 24.85 -4.44
CA GLU A 98 -12.54 24.79 -4.21
C GLU A 98 -13.34 25.26 -5.43
N ARG A 99 -12.93 26.37 -6.06
CA ARG A 99 -13.54 26.85 -7.30
C ARG A 99 -13.43 25.83 -8.42
N ILE A 100 -12.25 25.27 -8.66
CA ILE A 100 -12.03 24.29 -9.72
C ILE A 100 -12.94 23.07 -9.54
N LEU A 101 -13.06 22.56 -8.30
CA LEU A 101 -13.91 21.42 -7.98
C LEU A 101 -15.40 21.76 -8.09
N ASN A 102 -15.83 22.92 -7.59
CA ASN A 102 -17.22 23.35 -7.65
C ASN A 102 -17.69 23.71 -9.07
N ASP A 103 -16.77 24.12 -9.94
CA ASP A 103 -17.05 24.42 -11.35
C ASP A 103 -17.14 23.14 -12.22
N TYR A 104 -16.75 21.97 -11.69
CA TYR A 104 -16.86 20.70 -12.41
C TYR A 104 -18.31 20.20 -12.37
N ASP A 105 -18.79 19.65 -13.49
CA ASP A 105 -20.16 19.10 -13.57
C ASP A 105 -20.25 17.80 -12.76
N ASP A 106 -20.86 17.86 -11.58
CA ASP A 106 -21.08 16.72 -10.68
C ASP A 106 -21.77 15.53 -11.38
N THR A 107 -22.56 15.77 -12.44
CA THR A 107 -23.22 14.69 -13.19
C THR A 107 -22.22 13.86 -14.01
N LEU A 108 -21.07 14.43 -14.37
CA LEU A 108 -19.95 13.74 -15.03
C LEU A 108 -19.03 13.02 -14.02
N PHE A 109 -19.31 13.14 -12.72
CA PHE A 109 -18.60 12.48 -11.62
C PHE A 109 -19.54 11.73 -10.69
N ALA A 110 -20.72 11.36 -11.20
CA ALA A 110 -21.83 10.88 -10.40
C ALA A 110 -21.57 9.52 -9.75
N GLU A 111 -20.67 8.68 -10.26
CA GLU A 111 -20.32 7.36 -9.71
C GLU A 111 -18.95 7.33 -9.04
N SER A 112 -18.36 8.50 -8.83
CA SER A 112 -17.00 8.65 -8.30
C SER A 112 -16.94 9.56 -7.09
N THR A 113 -15.78 9.55 -6.44
CA THR A 113 -15.44 10.43 -5.32
C THR A 113 -13.93 10.61 -5.25
N LEU A 114 -13.48 11.72 -4.69
CA LEU A 114 -12.09 12.05 -4.48
C LEU A 114 -11.86 12.63 -3.08
N ILE A 115 -10.64 12.49 -2.61
CA ILE A 115 -10.11 13.21 -1.45
C ILE A 115 -8.98 14.10 -1.96
N ALA A 116 -9.17 15.42 -1.95
CA ALA A 116 -8.10 16.36 -2.19
C ALA A 116 -7.39 16.70 -0.88
N CYS A 117 -6.07 16.54 -0.86
CA CYS A 117 -5.20 16.92 0.24
C CYS A 117 -4.41 18.16 -0.17
N TYR A 118 -4.77 19.29 0.42
CA TYR A 118 -4.17 20.59 0.15
C TYR A 118 -3.34 21.06 1.34
N ILE A 119 -2.17 21.63 1.07
CA ILE A 119 -1.28 22.19 2.09
C ILE A 119 -1.20 23.71 1.93
N GLU A 120 -1.75 24.41 2.92
CA GLU A 120 -1.60 25.85 3.05
C GLU A 120 -0.34 26.17 3.87
N LYS A 121 0.59 26.93 3.29
CA LYS A 121 1.75 27.45 4.02
C LYS A 121 1.34 28.73 4.74
N ASN A 122 1.50 28.74 6.06
CA ASN A 122 1.25 29.93 6.88
C ASN A 122 2.42 30.21 7.84
N LYS A 123 2.34 31.33 8.57
CA LYS A 123 3.39 31.76 9.53
C LYS A 123 3.63 30.77 10.68
N HIS A 124 2.68 29.87 10.95
CA HIS A 124 2.74 28.87 12.00
C HIS A 124 3.10 27.47 11.47
N GLY A 125 3.44 27.36 10.19
CA GLY A 125 3.80 26.11 9.53
C GLY A 125 2.78 25.70 8.46
N ASN A 126 2.72 24.39 8.21
CA ASN A 126 1.88 23.82 7.17
C ASN A 126 0.51 23.44 7.76
N ARG A 127 -0.57 23.99 7.21
CA ARG A 127 -1.94 23.60 7.52
C ARG A 127 -2.44 22.61 6.47
N VAL A 128 -2.87 21.44 6.94
CA VAL A 128 -3.45 20.39 6.10
C VAL A 128 -4.96 20.60 5.99
N MET A 129 -5.46 20.65 4.76
CA MET A 129 -6.88 20.65 4.42
C MET A 129 -7.21 19.37 3.65
N LEU A 130 -8.26 18.66 4.08
CA LEU A 130 -8.78 17.48 3.38
C LEU A 130 -10.17 17.81 2.86
N LEU A 131 -10.35 17.76 1.55
CA LEU A 131 -11.57 18.15 0.85
C LEU A 131 -12.13 16.92 0.12
N PRO A 132 -13.14 16.23 0.68
CA PRO A 132 -13.87 15.22 -0.07
C PRO A 132 -14.70 15.89 -1.16
N TYR A 133 -14.72 15.30 -2.36
CA TYR A 133 -15.57 15.76 -3.46
C TYR A 133 -16.19 14.57 -4.23
N PRO A 134 -17.45 14.68 -4.68
CA PRO A 134 -18.43 15.68 -4.25
C PRO A 134 -18.62 15.62 -2.73
N ASN A 135 -19.02 16.73 -2.12
CA ASN A 135 -19.21 16.80 -0.68
C ASN A 135 -20.49 16.04 -0.27
N ASN A 136 -20.40 14.71 -0.24
CA ASN A 136 -21.49 13.81 0.08
C ASN A 136 -21.02 12.70 1.04
N ASP A 137 -21.97 11.88 1.50
CA ASP A 137 -21.74 10.80 2.48
C ASP A 137 -20.97 9.58 1.92
N ARG A 138 -20.28 9.71 0.78
CA ARG A 138 -19.47 8.61 0.18
C ARG A 138 -18.13 8.41 0.87
N CYS A 139 -17.70 9.38 1.66
CA CYS A 139 -16.47 9.30 2.43
C CYS A 139 -16.80 9.10 3.91
N ILE A 140 -16.09 8.16 4.53
CA ILE A 140 -16.23 7.80 5.93
C ILE A 140 -15.08 8.42 6.69
N GLN A 141 -15.41 9.19 7.72
CA GLN A 141 -14.41 9.71 8.65
C GLN A 141 -14.40 8.90 9.96
N ARG A 142 -13.20 8.51 10.39
CA ARG A 142 -12.96 7.79 11.65
C ARG A 142 -11.70 8.32 12.34
N THR A 143 -11.58 7.99 13.62
CA THR A 143 -10.38 8.18 14.43
C THR A 143 -9.92 6.82 14.91
N SER A 144 -8.61 6.64 15.07
CA SER A 144 -8.04 5.40 15.61
C SER A 144 -6.88 5.74 16.54
N ASN A 145 -6.38 4.75 17.29
CA ASN A 145 -5.19 4.93 18.12
C ASN A 145 -3.95 5.20 17.26
N LEU A 146 -3.86 4.59 16.08
CA LEU A 146 -2.72 4.75 15.17
C LEU A 146 -2.78 6.07 14.39
N PHE A 147 -3.98 6.48 13.99
CA PHE A 147 -4.22 7.67 13.16
C PHE A 147 -5.27 8.57 13.82
N LYS A 148 -4.90 9.84 14.02
CA LYS A 148 -5.79 10.87 14.59
C LYS A 148 -7.03 11.08 13.72
N THR A 149 -6.86 10.97 12.41
CA THR A 149 -7.96 11.11 11.45
C THR A 149 -7.72 10.16 10.28
N ILE A 150 -8.77 9.47 9.88
CA ILE A 150 -8.87 8.65 8.68
C ILE A 150 -10.08 9.15 7.91
N ILE A 151 -9.91 9.46 6.63
CA ILE A 151 -11.00 9.66 5.69
C ILE A 151 -10.84 8.58 4.62
N SER A 152 -11.82 7.71 4.42
CA SER A 152 -11.75 6.67 3.39
C SER A 152 -13.00 6.66 2.52
N CYS A 153 -12.84 6.36 1.24
CA CYS A 153 -13.93 6.29 0.28
C CYS A 153 -13.77 5.06 -0.63
N GLY A 154 -14.87 4.62 -1.23
CA GLY A 154 -14.95 3.40 -2.02
C GLY A 154 -15.40 2.16 -1.22
N SER A 155 -15.47 1.01 -1.89
CA SER A 155 -15.99 -0.24 -1.31
C SER A 155 -15.14 -0.78 -0.15
N GLY A 156 -13.83 -0.51 -0.17
CA GLY A 156 -12.92 -0.92 0.90
C GLY A 156 -12.92 0.01 2.12
N ALA A 157 -13.65 1.13 2.09
CA ALA A 157 -13.53 2.20 3.07
C ALA A 157 -13.83 1.76 4.52
N ILE A 158 -14.91 1.00 4.71
CA ILE A 158 -15.34 0.50 6.03
C ILE A 158 -14.31 -0.48 6.58
N GLU A 159 -13.91 -1.45 5.76
CA GLU A 159 -12.96 -2.48 6.17
C GLU A 159 -11.59 -1.89 6.49
N PHE A 160 -11.09 -0.95 5.66
CA PHE A 160 -9.85 -0.22 5.93
C PHE A 160 -9.89 0.51 7.28
N CYS A 161 -10.99 1.22 7.56
CA CYS A 161 -11.20 1.88 8.84
C CYS A 161 -11.24 0.90 10.02
N ASN A 162 -11.94 -0.23 9.87
CA ASN A 162 -12.03 -1.26 10.91
C ASN A 162 -10.66 -1.85 11.22
N GLN A 163 -9.87 -2.17 10.18
CA GLN A 163 -8.51 -2.67 10.34
C GLN A 163 -7.62 -1.62 11.02
N ALA A 164 -7.71 -0.35 10.62
CA ALA A 164 -6.95 0.73 11.25
C ALA A 164 -7.33 0.98 12.72
N ALA A 165 -8.56 0.66 13.12
CA ALA A 165 -9.04 0.78 14.49
C ALA A 165 -8.54 -0.35 15.43
N VAL A 166 -8.06 -1.48 14.88
CA VAL A 166 -7.47 -2.55 15.68
C VAL A 166 -6.29 -1.98 16.48
N LYS A 167 -6.33 -2.16 17.80
CA LYS A 167 -5.28 -1.68 18.71
C LYS A 167 -3.92 -2.19 18.22
N ALA A 168 -3.01 -1.27 17.97
CA ALA A 168 -1.64 -1.56 17.60
C ALA A 168 -0.72 -0.85 18.61
N ASN A 169 0.23 -1.60 19.16
CA ASN A 169 1.35 -1.02 19.87
C ASN A 169 2.42 -0.71 18.83
N PHE A 170 2.88 0.54 18.80
CA PHE A 170 3.82 1.00 17.81
C PHE A 170 4.95 1.75 18.51
N THR A 171 6.18 1.28 18.29
CA THR A 171 7.39 1.88 18.85
C THR A 171 8.22 2.46 17.74
N THR A 172 8.62 3.72 17.90
CA THR A 172 9.56 4.40 17.01
C THR A 172 10.55 5.19 17.85
N MET A 173 11.78 5.30 17.37
CA MET A 173 12.80 6.14 18.01
C MET A 173 12.44 7.64 17.93
N TYR A 174 11.53 8.02 17.02
CA TYR A 174 11.20 9.41 16.73
C TYR A 174 9.69 9.64 16.65
N PRO A 175 8.95 9.58 17.78
CA PRO A 175 7.49 9.59 17.80
C PRO A 175 6.87 10.81 17.10
N ASP A 176 7.47 12.00 17.21
CA ASP A 176 6.91 13.25 16.63
C ASP A 176 7.46 13.60 15.24
N SER A 177 8.11 12.66 14.57
CA SER A 177 8.75 12.89 13.27
C SER A 177 7.89 12.46 12.07
N PRO A 178 8.17 12.96 10.84
CA PRO A 178 7.60 12.40 9.62
C PRO A 178 7.84 10.89 9.50
N LEU A 179 8.99 10.41 9.99
CA LEU A 179 9.33 8.99 9.98
C LEU A 179 8.34 8.16 10.82
N SER A 180 7.86 8.65 11.96
CA SER A 180 6.79 7.95 12.71
C SER A 180 5.53 7.75 11.86
N ALA A 181 5.13 8.79 11.14
CA ALA A 181 3.94 8.74 10.29
C ALA A 181 4.12 7.81 9.08
N ILE A 182 5.32 7.80 8.48
CA ILE A 182 5.72 6.85 7.42
C ILE A 182 5.65 5.42 7.96
N THR A 183 6.34 5.14 9.07
CA THR A 183 6.41 3.79 9.64
C THR A 183 5.03 3.30 10.07
N ALA A 184 4.17 4.15 10.65
CA ALA A 184 2.79 3.80 11.01
C ALA A 184 1.95 3.37 9.79
N ASN A 185 1.96 4.16 8.71
CA ASN A 185 1.23 3.84 7.49
C ASN A 185 1.79 2.59 6.80
N ILE A 186 3.09 2.49 6.65
CA ILE A 186 3.73 1.36 5.96
C ILE A 186 3.50 0.05 6.71
N THR A 187 3.65 0.07 8.03
CA THR A 187 3.40 -1.10 8.89
C THR A 187 1.95 -1.55 8.78
N PHE A 188 1.02 -0.59 8.79
CA PHE A 188 -0.40 -0.87 8.60
C PHE A 188 -0.70 -1.51 7.23
N LEU A 189 -0.10 -0.99 6.15
CA LEU A 189 -0.25 -1.56 4.80
C LEU A 189 0.41 -2.94 4.68
N ALA A 190 1.57 -3.17 5.30
CA ALA A 190 2.20 -4.48 5.35
C ALA A 190 1.29 -5.52 6.01
N ARG A 191 0.63 -5.13 7.10
CA ARG A 191 -0.38 -5.96 7.78
C ARG A 191 -1.58 -6.26 6.87
N LEU A 192 -2.10 -5.26 6.15
CA LEU A 192 -3.20 -5.47 5.19
C LEU A 192 -2.81 -6.42 4.06
N LEU A 193 -1.59 -6.28 3.51
CA LEU A 193 -1.09 -7.17 2.45
C LEU A 193 -0.91 -8.61 2.94
N ALA A 194 -0.43 -8.79 4.17
CA ALA A 194 -0.33 -10.12 4.77
C ALA A 194 -1.70 -10.72 5.07
N ALA A 195 -2.66 -9.92 5.56
CA ALA A 195 -4.05 -10.35 5.71
C ALA A 195 -4.65 -10.77 4.38
N GLU A 196 -4.46 -9.97 3.32
CA GLU A 196 -4.91 -10.26 1.97
C GLU A 196 -4.31 -11.57 1.44
N MET A 197 -2.99 -11.75 1.58
CA MET A 197 -2.29 -12.98 1.17
C MET A 197 -2.89 -14.22 1.84
N SER A 198 -3.25 -14.13 3.13
CA SER A 198 -3.68 -15.28 3.91
C SER A 198 -5.18 -15.56 3.84
N THR A 199 -6.02 -14.55 3.58
CA THR A 199 -7.49 -14.67 3.65
C THR A 199 -8.20 -14.33 2.34
N LEU A 200 -7.52 -13.61 1.45
CA LEU A 200 -8.09 -12.97 0.25
C LEU A 200 -9.27 -12.03 0.55
N GLN A 201 -9.40 -11.57 1.79
CA GLN A 201 -10.59 -10.86 2.25
C GLN A 201 -10.84 -9.56 1.48
N THR A 202 -9.82 -8.74 1.28
CA THR A 202 -9.88 -7.51 0.48
C THR A 202 -10.30 -7.81 -0.97
N ILE A 203 -9.74 -8.87 -1.58
CA ILE A 203 -10.09 -9.33 -2.93
C ILE A 203 -11.56 -9.77 -3.01
N ARG A 204 -12.05 -10.50 -1.99
CA ARG A 204 -13.48 -10.88 -1.88
C ARG A 204 -14.39 -9.66 -1.79
N ASN A 205 -13.87 -8.54 -1.27
CA ASN A 205 -14.54 -7.25 -1.18
C ASN A 205 -14.21 -6.30 -2.35
N PHE A 206 -13.58 -6.84 -3.40
CA PHE A 206 -13.34 -6.19 -4.69
C PHE A 206 -12.34 -5.00 -4.67
N TRP A 207 -11.42 -4.97 -3.69
CA TRP A 207 -10.35 -3.98 -3.55
C TRP A 207 -9.03 -4.64 -3.13
N GLY A 208 -7.91 -3.92 -3.20
CA GLY A 208 -6.60 -4.37 -2.70
C GLY A 208 -5.59 -4.67 -3.81
N ALA A 209 -4.99 -5.87 -3.77
CA ALA A 209 -3.94 -6.37 -4.67
C ALA A 209 -2.57 -5.66 -4.55
N GLY A 210 -2.47 -4.62 -3.72
CA GLY A 210 -1.31 -3.74 -3.61
C GLY A 210 -1.76 -2.34 -3.22
N PHE A 211 -0.82 -1.52 -2.76
CA PHE A 211 -1.08 -0.15 -2.35
C PHE A 211 -0.04 0.79 -2.92
N GLU A 212 -0.47 2.01 -3.21
CA GLU A 212 0.40 3.15 -3.45
C GLU A 212 0.14 4.25 -2.42
N MET A 213 1.12 5.13 -2.24
CA MET A 213 1.09 6.11 -1.18
C MET A 213 1.76 7.42 -1.62
N ILE A 214 1.10 8.53 -1.31
CA ILE A 214 1.65 9.88 -1.36
C ILE A 214 1.74 10.41 0.06
N TYR A 215 2.83 11.12 0.37
CA TYR A 215 3.01 11.79 1.65
C TYR A 215 3.57 13.20 1.44
N PHE A 216 3.38 14.07 2.44
CA PHE A 216 3.97 15.41 2.43
C PHE A 216 5.23 15.45 3.29
N ASP A 217 6.36 15.85 2.71
CA ASP A 217 7.69 15.84 3.36
C ASP A 217 8.03 17.15 4.11
N GLY A 218 7.09 18.09 4.15
CA GLY A 218 7.30 19.44 4.69
C GLY A 218 7.49 20.52 3.63
N LYS A 219 7.93 20.14 2.42
CA LYS A 219 8.15 21.02 1.27
C LYS A 219 7.11 20.80 0.17
N GLY A 220 6.83 19.53 -0.14
CA GLY A 220 5.93 19.11 -1.20
C GLY A 220 5.38 17.71 -0.98
N PHE A 221 4.37 17.35 -1.77
CA PHE A 221 3.94 15.96 -1.88
C PHE A 221 4.96 15.13 -2.67
N ASN A 222 5.20 13.91 -2.21
CA ASN A 222 6.05 12.93 -2.86
C ASN A 222 5.34 11.58 -2.88
N LYS A 223 5.55 10.82 -3.96
CA LYS A 223 5.20 9.39 -4.01
C LYS A 223 6.21 8.66 -3.11
N PHE A 224 5.72 7.78 -2.26
CA PHE A 224 6.61 6.89 -1.52
C PHE A 224 7.06 5.77 -2.46
N GLU A 225 8.36 5.53 -2.56
CA GLU A 225 8.92 4.61 -3.56
C GLU A 225 10.14 3.83 -3.06
N ASN A 226 10.53 2.82 -3.85
CA ASN A 226 11.62 1.89 -3.58
C ASN A 226 11.47 1.12 -2.25
N LEU A 227 10.23 0.77 -1.88
CA LEU A 227 9.95 -0.07 -0.71
C LEU A 227 9.77 -1.53 -1.17
N ALA A 228 10.26 -2.47 -0.36
CA ALA A 228 9.79 -3.85 -0.43
C ALA A 228 8.95 -4.23 0.80
N TYR A 229 7.83 -4.89 0.57
CA TYR A 229 7.10 -5.67 1.58
C TYR A 229 7.62 -7.11 1.56
N VAL A 230 8.12 -7.60 2.68
CA VAL A 230 8.52 -9.00 2.85
C VAL A 230 7.54 -9.68 3.79
N ILE A 231 6.74 -10.61 3.25
CA ILE A 231 5.76 -11.37 4.02
C ILE A 231 6.33 -12.73 4.35
N PHE A 232 6.53 -12.95 5.64
CA PHE A 232 6.91 -14.23 6.21
C PHE A 232 5.67 -15.03 6.59
N THR A 233 5.77 -16.35 6.52
CA THR A 233 4.75 -17.27 7.02
C THR A 233 5.33 -18.12 8.14
N ALA A 234 4.50 -18.41 9.12
CA ALA A 234 4.82 -19.34 10.19
C ALA A 234 3.56 -20.08 10.64
N PHE A 235 3.76 -21.28 11.16
CA PHE A 235 2.71 -22.03 11.86
C PHE A 235 3.06 -22.07 13.35
N TYR A 236 2.07 -21.74 14.18
CA TYR A 236 2.20 -21.77 15.63
C TYR A 236 1.48 -22.98 16.22
N ASP A 237 2.23 -23.77 16.98
CA ASP A 237 1.76 -24.97 17.69
C ASP A 237 2.02 -24.81 19.20
N LYS A 238 3.27 -25.01 19.60
CA LYS A 238 3.80 -24.73 20.95
C LYS A 238 4.90 -23.66 20.96
N ASP A 239 5.50 -23.40 19.80
CA ASP A 239 6.51 -22.37 19.53
C ASP A 239 6.43 -22.04 18.03
N ILE A 240 6.98 -20.90 17.61
CA ILE A 240 7.18 -20.51 16.23
C ILE A 240 8.36 -21.32 15.68
N LYS A 241 8.07 -22.50 15.12
CA LYS A 241 9.11 -23.48 14.75
C LYS A 241 9.89 -23.12 13.49
N ARG A 242 9.26 -22.47 12.50
CA ARG A 242 9.91 -22.09 11.23
C ARG A 242 9.26 -20.85 10.62
N ILE A 243 10.03 -19.77 10.60
CA ILE A 243 9.72 -18.55 9.85
C ILE A 243 10.22 -18.76 8.43
N LYS A 244 9.36 -18.48 7.44
CA LYS A 244 9.69 -18.68 6.03
C LYS A 244 9.29 -17.46 5.21
N PRO A 245 10.20 -16.83 4.44
CA PRO A 245 9.78 -15.81 3.49
C PRO A 245 8.92 -16.48 2.42
N ALA A 246 7.73 -15.93 2.18
CA ALA A 246 6.76 -16.49 1.22
C ALA A 246 6.53 -15.54 0.03
N LEU A 247 6.54 -14.24 0.28
CA LEU A 247 6.23 -13.23 -0.72
C LEU A 247 7.11 -11.99 -0.52
N VAL A 248 7.69 -11.50 -1.60
CA VAL A 248 8.28 -10.16 -1.68
C VAL A 248 7.48 -9.35 -2.67
N LEU A 249 6.99 -8.19 -2.25
CA LEU A 249 6.37 -7.20 -3.12
C LEU A 249 7.29 -5.98 -3.14
N HIS A 250 7.73 -5.53 -4.32
CA HIS A 250 8.56 -4.32 -4.43
C HIS A 250 7.87 -3.31 -5.33
N TYR A 251 7.93 -2.04 -4.95
CA TYR A 251 7.43 -0.97 -5.80
C TYR A 251 8.43 0.14 -6.02
N HIS A 252 8.43 0.66 -7.24
CA HIS A 252 9.18 1.84 -7.63
C HIS A 252 8.42 2.59 -8.74
N TYR A 253 8.71 3.88 -8.87
CA TYR A 253 8.14 4.70 -9.94
C TYR A 253 9.17 4.92 -11.04
N HIS A 254 8.72 4.90 -12.29
CA HIS A 254 9.51 5.40 -13.42
C HIS A 254 8.55 6.07 -14.42
N ASN A 255 8.80 7.34 -14.73
CA ASN A 255 7.94 8.18 -15.58
C ASN A 255 6.46 8.18 -15.17
N ASP A 256 6.16 8.38 -13.87
CA ASP A 256 4.81 8.35 -13.30
C ASP A 256 4.07 7.00 -13.47
N ILE A 257 4.76 5.93 -13.88
CA ILE A 257 4.25 4.57 -13.87
C ILE A 257 4.74 3.88 -12.60
N LEU A 258 3.81 3.26 -11.86
CA LEU A 258 4.14 2.42 -10.72
C LEU A 258 4.42 0.99 -11.21
N TYR A 259 5.65 0.55 -11.01
CA TYR A 259 6.08 -0.81 -11.26
C TYR A 259 5.96 -1.60 -9.97
N TYR A 260 5.17 -2.67 -10.01
CA TYR A 260 4.90 -3.51 -8.85
C TYR A 260 5.40 -4.92 -9.12
N SER A 261 6.48 -5.32 -8.46
CA SER A 261 7.07 -6.65 -8.57
C SER A 261 6.47 -7.57 -7.51
N SER A 262 6.02 -8.77 -7.91
CA SER A 262 5.63 -9.86 -6.99
C SER A 262 6.57 -11.04 -7.18
N ILE A 263 7.28 -11.41 -6.12
CA ILE A 263 8.18 -12.56 -6.07
C ILE A 263 7.65 -13.56 -5.04
N LYS A 264 7.06 -14.66 -5.53
CA LYS A 264 6.51 -15.73 -4.69
C LYS A 264 7.56 -16.80 -4.51
N ILE A 265 7.98 -17.04 -3.28
CA ILE A 265 9.15 -17.87 -2.96
C ILE A 265 8.69 -19.32 -2.78
N GLY A 266 9.14 -20.21 -3.67
CA GLY A 266 8.85 -21.65 -3.61
C GLY A 266 9.86 -22.44 -2.77
N GLY A 267 11.12 -21.98 -2.72
CA GLY A 267 12.17 -22.62 -1.91
C GLY A 267 13.40 -21.75 -1.71
N TYR A 268 14.03 -21.89 -0.55
CA TYR A 268 15.21 -21.12 -0.15
C TYR A 268 16.18 -21.95 0.70
N THR A 269 17.46 -21.60 0.65
CA THR A 269 18.46 -21.98 1.65
C THR A 269 18.54 -20.88 2.69
N MET A 270 18.56 -21.28 3.96
CA MET A 270 18.82 -20.37 5.07
C MET A 270 20.24 -20.61 5.57
N THR A 271 21.05 -19.55 5.59
CA THR A 271 22.34 -19.56 6.28
C THR A 271 22.32 -18.53 7.39
N GLU A 272 22.82 -18.90 8.56
CA GLU A 272 22.80 -18.06 9.74
C GLU A 272 24.22 -17.95 10.29
N ASN A 273 24.64 -16.72 10.61
CA ASN A 273 25.88 -16.46 11.32
C ASN A 273 25.59 -15.67 12.61
N VAL A 274 26.62 -15.09 13.23
CA VAL A 274 26.48 -14.36 14.49
C VAL A 274 25.67 -13.06 14.33
N ASN A 275 25.70 -12.45 13.14
CA ASN A 275 25.16 -11.11 12.90
C ASN A 275 23.90 -11.11 12.03
N GLU A 276 23.74 -12.09 11.15
CA GLU A 276 22.70 -12.09 10.12
C GLU A 276 22.15 -13.48 9.81
N ILE A 277 20.93 -13.47 9.29
CA ILE A 277 20.23 -14.58 8.66
C ILE A 277 20.07 -14.22 7.18
N LEU A 278 20.52 -15.09 6.29
CA LEU A 278 20.38 -14.94 4.84
C LEU A 278 19.41 -16.00 4.32
N TYR A 279 18.41 -15.55 3.57
CA TYR A 279 17.53 -16.41 2.79
C TYR A 279 17.89 -16.25 1.31
N THR A 280 18.39 -17.31 0.68
CA THR A 280 18.75 -17.31 -0.75
C THR A 280 17.85 -18.28 -1.50
N SER A 281 17.23 -17.85 -2.60
CA SER A 281 16.40 -18.74 -3.43
C SER A 281 17.19 -19.94 -3.96
N ILE A 282 16.64 -21.15 -3.86
CA ILE A 282 17.28 -22.37 -4.41
C ILE A 282 17.00 -22.44 -5.90
N GLN A 283 18.02 -22.41 -6.77
CA GLN A 283 17.88 -22.68 -8.21
C GLN A 283 16.71 -21.93 -8.87
N GLN A 284 16.49 -20.66 -8.53
CA GLN A 284 15.35 -19.88 -9.04
C GLN A 284 13.97 -20.48 -8.73
N ASN A 285 13.84 -21.22 -7.62
CA ASN A 285 12.55 -21.72 -7.14
C ASN A 285 11.70 -20.60 -6.52
N PHE A 286 11.34 -19.64 -7.37
CA PHE A 286 10.41 -18.56 -7.13
C PHE A 286 9.66 -18.26 -8.43
N SER A 287 8.51 -17.61 -8.32
CA SER A 287 7.84 -17.01 -9.49
C SER A 287 7.91 -15.49 -9.39
N TYR A 288 8.21 -14.85 -10.51
CA TYR A 288 8.31 -13.40 -10.63
C TYR A 288 7.24 -12.89 -11.58
N THR A 289 6.47 -11.89 -11.15
CA THR A 289 5.55 -11.15 -12.01
C THR A 289 5.77 -9.66 -11.82
N LEU A 290 5.92 -8.94 -12.94
CA LEU A 290 5.94 -7.48 -12.95
C LEU A 290 4.56 -6.98 -13.40
N TYR A 291 3.98 -6.09 -12.60
CA TYR A 291 2.73 -5.41 -12.91
C TYR A 291 3.02 -3.95 -13.22
N HIS A 292 2.37 -3.44 -14.28
CA HIS A 292 2.39 -2.03 -14.62
C HIS A 292 1.10 -1.40 -14.12
N VAL A 293 1.22 -0.46 -13.19
CA VAL A 293 0.09 0.28 -12.62
C VAL A 293 0.12 1.68 -13.23
N LEU A 294 -0.67 1.83 -14.28
CA LEU A 294 -0.68 3.02 -15.13
C LEU A 294 -1.49 4.15 -14.47
N PRO A 295 -1.13 5.43 -14.69
CA PRO A 295 -2.01 6.54 -14.36
C PRO A 295 -3.27 6.52 -15.24
N LEU A 296 -4.40 7.01 -14.72
CA LEU A 296 -5.68 6.99 -15.44
C LEU A 296 -5.72 7.86 -16.69
N ASP A 297 -4.76 8.77 -16.84
CA ASP A 297 -4.59 9.61 -18.02
C ASP A 297 -3.39 9.20 -18.90
N PHE A 298 -2.86 7.98 -18.70
CA PHE A 298 -1.84 7.39 -19.57
C PHE A 298 -2.30 7.34 -21.04
N HIS A 299 -1.45 7.77 -21.97
CA HIS A 299 -1.77 7.69 -23.39
C HIS A 299 -1.38 6.32 -23.96
N PRO A 300 -2.24 5.64 -24.74
CA PRO A 300 -1.94 4.32 -25.31
C PRO A 300 -0.69 4.25 -26.20
N ASN A 301 -0.22 5.39 -26.70
CA ASN A 301 0.97 5.49 -27.55
C ASN A 301 2.27 5.68 -26.75
N ASP A 302 2.17 5.93 -25.44
CA ASP A 302 3.34 6.07 -24.58
C ASP A 302 3.99 4.70 -24.43
N LYS A 303 5.31 4.66 -24.61
CA LYS A 303 6.06 3.43 -24.47
C LYS A 303 6.27 3.10 -23.00
N ILE A 304 5.99 1.86 -22.63
CA ILE A 304 6.33 1.30 -21.31
C ILE A 304 7.67 0.60 -21.48
N GLU A 305 8.75 1.26 -21.06
CA GLU A 305 10.10 0.72 -21.07
C GLU A 305 10.63 0.69 -19.64
N LEU A 306 11.10 -0.49 -19.22
CA LEU A 306 11.86 -0.68 -17.98
C LEU A 306 13.08 -1.53 -18.30
N ASP A 307 14.24 -0.88 -18.35
CA ASP A 307 15.49 -1.51 -18.80
C ASP A 307 16.03 -2.55 -17.82
N ASN A 308 15.73 -2.41 -16.53
CA ASN A 308 16.21 -3.30 -15.49
C ASN A 308 15.12 -3.62 -14.48
N LYS A 309 14.79 -4.91 -14.36
CA LYS A 309 13.81 -5.41 -13.37
C LYS A 309 14.45 -5.86 -12.06
N SER A 310 15.77 -5.90 -12.00
CA SER A 310 16.54 -6.19 -10.79
C SER A 310 16.49 -4.98 -9.86
N PHE A 311 16.47 -5.23 -8.56
CA PHE A 311 16.47 -4.15 -7.56
C PHE A 311 17.20 -4.56 -6.28
N THR A 312 17.69 -3.54 -5.59
CA THR A 312 18.21 -3.66 -4.23
C THR A 312 17.58 -2.57 -3.38
N THR A 313 17.03 -2.94 -2.22
CA THR A 313 16.48 -1.97 -1.27
C THR A 313 16.69 -2.41 0.17
N ASP A 314 16.90 -1.43 1.03
CA ASP A 314 16.94 -1.53 2.49
C ASP A 314 15.77 -0.78 3.15
N LYS A 315 14.84 -0.24 2.35
CA LYS A 315 13.52 0.23 2.79
C LYS A 315 12.59 -0.96 2.80
N ILE A 316 12.48 -1.61 3.95
CA ILE A 316 11.77 -2.86 4.10
C ILE A 316 10.64 -2.70 5.10
N ALA A 317 9.43 -2.95 4.63
CA ALA A 317 8.31 -3.30 5.47
C ALA A 317 8.20 -4.81 5.53
N TRP A 318 7.94 -5.37 6.70
CA TRP A 318 7.79 -6.81 6.82
C TRP A 318 6.60 -7.15 7.70
N CYS A 319 6.03 -8.32 7.46
CA CYS A 319 4.92 -8.83 8.25
C CYS A 319 5.02 -10.35 8.35
N TYR A 320 4.61 -10.91 9.47
CA TYR A 320 4.43 -12.35 9.62
C TYR A 320 2.95 -12.68 9.47
N SER A 321 2.64 -13.65 8.64
CA SER A 321 1.36 -14.36 8.70
C SER A 321 1.56 -15.60 9.56
N ILE A 322 1.19 -15.50 10.83
CA ILE A 322 1.28 -16.62 11.77
C ILE A 322 -0.11 -17.25 11.90
N THR A 323 -0.22 -18.50 11.44
CA THR A 323 -1.46 -19.28 11.58
C THR A 323 -1.37 -20.14 12.84
N SER A 324 -2.33 -19.99 13.74
CA SER A 324 -2.49 -20.80 14.95
C SER A 324 -3.18 -22.15 14.67
N GLN A 325 -3.30 -22.99 15.70
CA GLN A 325 -4.03 -24.26 15.63
C GLN A 325 -5.55 -24.09 15.37
N ASP A 326 -6.16 -22.98 15.81
CA ASP A 326 -7.58 -22.68 15.57
C ASP A 326 -7.84 -21.95 14.24
N ASN A 327 -6.80 -21.82 13.41
CA ASN A 327 -6.79 -21.08 12.14
C ASN A 327 -7.00 -19.56 12.29
N SER A 328 -6.86 -19.00 13.50
CA SER A 328 -6.69 -17.55 13.63
C SER A 328 -5.34 -17.11 13.04
N ILE A 329 -5.28 -15.87 12.57
CA ILE A 329 -4.10 -15.30 11.90
C ILE A 329 -3.62 -14.10 12.70
N PHE A 330 -2.37 -14.19 13.16
CA PHE A 330 -1.69 -13.09 13.83
C PHE A 330 -0.71 -12.41 12.85
N LEU A 331 -0.75 -11.08 12.82
CA LEU A 331 -0.10 -10.27 11.78
C LEU A 331 0.83 -9.19 12.34
N PRO A 332 1.91 -9.53 13.06
CA PRO A 332 2.87 -8.55 13.52
C PRO A 332 3.64 -8.01 12.31
N SER A 333 3.89 -6.71 12.32
CA SER A 333 4.53 -6.01 11.21
C SER A 333 5.42 -4.90 11.74
N ALA A 334 6.44 -4.56 10.96
CA ALA A 334 7.24 -3.37 11.20
C ALA A 334 7.82 -2.82 9.90
N TYR A 335 8.51 -1.68 10.02
CA TYR A 335 9.28 -1.07 8.94
C TYR A 335 10.67 -0.67 9.41
N THR A 336 11.66 -0.91 8.55
CA THR A 336 13.07 -0.59 8.76
C THR A 336 13.63 0.09 7.52
N GLU A 337 14.51 1.06 7.71
CA GLU A 337 15.25 1.74 6.67
C GLU A 337 16.72 1.85 7.10
N GLY A 338 17.67 1.49 6.23
CA GLY A 338 19.10 1.73 6.47
C GLY A 338 19.81 0.76 7.42
N GLY A 339 19.43 -0.54 7.46
CA GLY A 339 20.30 -1.57 8.08
C GLY A 339 19.65 -2.56 9.04
N GLY A 340 18.42 -2.99 8.78
CA GLY A 340 17.76 -4.09 9.50
C GLY A 340 17.55 -5.32 8.62
N ILE A 341 16.89 -5.09 7.48
CA ILE A 341 16.65 -6.07 6.43
C ILE A 341 17.05 -5.43 5.10
N LYS A 342 17.57 -6.23 4.19
CA LYS A 342 17.86 -5.84 2.80
C LYS A 342 17.37 -6.94 1.87
N VAL A 343 16.81 -6.52 0.74
CA VAL A 343 16.37 -7.41 -0.33
C VAL A 343 17.17 -7.10 -1.58
N GLU A 344 17.74 -8.12 -2.18
CA GLU A 344 18.46 -8.07 -3.45
C GLU A 344 17.81 -9.06 -4.41
N PHE A 345 17.26 -8.55 -5.51
CA PHE A 345 16.64 -9.35 -6.55
C PHE A 345 17.36 -9.09 -7.86
N ASN A 346 17.88 -10.16 -8.46
CA ASN A 346 18.48 -10.14 -9.79
C ASN A 346 17.62 -10.95 -10.76
N GLU A 347 17.05 -10.30 -11.78
CA GLU A 347 16.20 -10.96 -12.76
C GLU A 347 16.97 -12.11 -13.44
N GLY A 348 16.40 -13.32 -13.40
CA GLY A 348 17.02 -14.51 -14.00
C GLY A 348 18.24 -15.05 -13.25
N ALA A 349 18.51 -14.56 -12.05
CA ALA A 349 19.56 -15.08 -11.17
C ALA A 349 18.97 -15.45 -9.79
N ASP A 350 19.07 -14.57 -8.81
CA ASP A 350 18.85 -14.93 -7.41
C ASP A 350 17.97 -13.90 -6.69
N LEU A 351 17.23 -14.36 -5.68
CA LEU A 351 16.66 -13.52 -4.62
C LEU A 351 17.42 -13.78 -3.32
N VAL A 352 17.94 -12.70 -2.72
CA VAL A 352 18.59 -12.73 -1.41
C VAL A 352 17.86 -11.78 -0.46
N ILE A 353 17.45 -12.29 0.70
CA ILE A 353 16.92 -11.50 1.81
C ILE A 353 17.90 -11.64 2.97
N SER A 354 18.58 -10.57 3.33
CA SER A 354 19.45 -10.52 4.50
C SER A 354 18.75 -9.81 5.64
N MET A 355 18.72 -10.41 6.81
CA MET A 355 18.09 -9.87 8.02
C MET A 355 19.10 -9.93 9.17
N ARG A 356 19.24 -8.85 9.92
CA ARG A 356 20.03 -8.87 11.16
C ARG A 356 19.45 -9.86 12.16
N LYS A 357 20.33 -10.61 12.81
CA LYS A 357 19.95 -11.67 13.74
C LYS A 357 19.24 -11.13 14.98
N ASP A 358 19.74 -10.05 15.57
CA ASP A 358 19.12 -9.43 16.74
C ASP A 358 17.69 -8.95 16.44
N LEU A 359 17.47 -8.39 15.26
CA LEU A 359 16.13 -8.04 14.79
C LEU A 359 15.25 -9.30 14.64
N ALA A 360 15.74 -10.35 13.98
CA ALA A 360 15.00 -11.60 13.83
C ALA A 360 14.57 -12.20 15.19
N ASP A 361 15.49 -12.19 16.16
CA ASP A 361 15.26 -12.69 17.52
C ASP A 361 14.23 -11.82 18.27
N THR A 362 14.36 -10.49 18.21
CA THR A 362 13.34 -9.58 18.77
C THR A 362 11.97 -9.89 18.20
N ILE A 363 11.86 -10.05 16.89
CA ILE A 363 10.56 -10.31 16.25
C ILE A 363 9.99 -11.65 16.68
N LYS A 364 10.81 -12.71 16.73
CA LYS A 364 10.38 -14.02 17.19
C LYS A 364 9.83 -13.94 18.62
N ASN A 365 10.53 -13.23 19.50
CA ASN A 365 10.12 -13.09 20.89
C ASN A 365 8.80 -12.31 21.03
N GLU A 366 8.68 -11.15 20.39
CA GLU A 366 7.45 -10.33 20.40
C GLU A 366 6.25 -11.10 19.83
N ALA A 367 6.47 -11.87 18.75
CA ALA A 367 5.41 -12.69 18.16
C ALA A 367 4.97 -13.83 19.10
N THR A 368 5.92 -14.47 19.80
CA THR A 368 5.60 -15.51 20.79
C THR A 368 4.83 -14.91 21.97
N THR A 369 5.29 -13.79 22.53
CA THR A 369 4.60 -13.11 23.66
C THR A 369 3.19 -12.70 23.29
N ALA A 370 2.98 -12.09 22.13
CA ALA A 370 1.64 -11.70 21.70
C ALA A 370 0.68 -12.89 21.50
N LEU A 371 1.20 -14.05 21.08
CA LEU A 371 0.40 -15.28 20.95
C LEU A 371 0.05 -15.90 22.29
N GLU A 372 0.92 -15.74 23.30
CA GLU A 372 0.65 -16.15 24.68
C GLU A 372 -0.43 -15.27 25.30
N GLU A 373 -0.38 -13.94 25.11
CA GLU A 373 -1.40 -13.00 25.60
C GLU A 373 -2.80 -13.25 25.00
N ILE A 374 -2.89 -13.75 23.76
CA ILE A 374 -4.18 -14.08 23.13
C ILE A 374 -4.80 -15.36 23.72
N ARG A 375 -3.98 -16.24 24.32
CA ARG A 375 -4.45 -17.50 24.93
C ARG A 375 -4.96 -17.34 26.36
N GLU A 376 -4.47 -16.34 27.08
CA GLU A 376 -4.93 -15.97 28.43
C GLU A 376 -6.27 -15.20 28.38
#